data_AF-R0FS22-F1
#
_entry.id   AF-R0FS22-F1
#
_cell.length_a   1.000
_cell.length_b   1.000
_cell.length_c   1.000
_cell.angle_alpha   90.00
_cell.angle_beta   90.00
_cell.angle_gamma   90.00
#
_symmetry.space_group_name_H-M   'P 1'
#
loop_
_entity.id
_entity.type
_entity.pdbx_description
1 polymer ?
#
loop_
_entity_poly.entity_id
_entity_poly.type
_entity_poly.pdbx_seq_one_letter_code
_entity_poly.pdbx_strand_id
1 'polypeptide(L)'
;MYSLLIHGRKSLLRGSVQNAFTSSFTTLREARKGILGKNLPILTWLVGLTPKQTEWLSRIAYYGQDSVVILFRLQGLTDSQIDDIRDSYPHFLKLRGPSLSPKLRYLQSRGVTSFELYDILLKIPEILEIKGPEITGLYYDVFKDITAADKSSTVGDLALSTLPKGGKQENVMRNVRALRALGVPQKVLLSLLTSDVKLVYGKRRFEETVKLVLGKGFDPTKPKFVEALKIIYKISDRTDEEKINIYTRLGFAEEDVWYLFKKFPRILTLSEKNTLNFAEAFLGLGFSTDEFKMMLKRHPSCITYSAELATKKIEFLVKNMNWPLAGLRPKLLSYSMEERIVPRCNIVKALTSKGLIGSELPSVFTVLICTNHVFLNRFVRNHDDKELVAELMAIFTARGEKIKVVESGLV
;
A
#
# COMPACT_ATOMS: atom_id res chain seq x y z
N MET A 1 4.43 -61.65 66.25
CA MET A 1 3.17 -62.34 66.62
C MET A 1 2.03 -61.67 65.87
N TYR A 2 1.39 -62.48 65.01
CA TYR A 2 0.04 -62.38 64.47
C TYR A 2 -0.39 -61.10 63.74
N SER A 3 -0.54 -61.06 62.41
CA SER A 3 -1.39 -61.87 61.52
C SER A 3 -2.87 -61.47 61.55
N LEU A 4 -3.37 -61.09 60.36
CA LEU A 4 -4.66 -61.51 59.76
C LEU A 4 -5.92 -61.04 60.50
N LEU A 5 -7.08 -60.74 59.92
CA LEU A 5 -7.66 -60.62 58.59
C LEU A 5 -9.16 -60.29 58.87
N ILE A 6 -9.96 -60.15 57.80
CA ILE A 6 -11.42 -60.39 57.77
C ILE A 6 -12.27 -59.25 58.36
N HIS A 7 -12.74 -58.34 57.51
CA HIS A 7 -13.97 -58.45 56.70
C HIS A 7 -15.21 -57.99 57.47
N GLY A 8 -15.87 -56.96 56.95
CA GLY A 8 -17.24 -56.68 57.35
C GLY A 8 -17.76 -55.29 57.03
N ARG A 9 -17.75 -54.87 55.76
CA ARG A 9 -18.92 -54.28 55.07
C ARG A 9 -18.54 -53.70 53.71
N LYS A 10 -18.80 -54.53 52.69
CA LYS A 10 -19.14 -54.11 51.33
C LYS A 10 -20.39 -53.20 51.36
N SER A 11 -20.51 -52.43 50.28
CA SER A 11 -21.76 -51.84 49.76
C SER A 11 -22.11 -50.44 50.25
N LEU A 12 -21.51 -49.41 49.61
CA LEU A 12 -22.18 -48.50 48.65
C LEU A 12 -21.20 -47.37 48.28
N LEU A 13 -21.19 -46.97 47.00
CA LEU A 13 -20.45 -45.82 46.42
C LEU A 13 -19.01 -46.03 45.90
N ARG A 14 -18.62 -47.24 45.48
CA ARG A 14 -17.55 -47.45 44.48
C ARG A 14 -18.19 -47.86 43.14
N GLY A 15 -18.61 -46.89 42.35
CA GLY A 15 -19.19 -47.14 41.02
C GLY A 15 -19.05 -46.00 40.02
N SER A 16 -18.94 -44.75 40.48
CA SER A 16 -19.11 -43.60 39.57
C SER A 16 -17.90 -42.70 39.38
N VAL A 17 -16.75 -43.00 40.01
CA VAL A 17 -15.55 -42.14 39.92
C VAL A 17 -14.43 -42.75 39.06
N GLN A 18 -14.41 -44.07 38.87
CA GLN A 18 -13.35 -44.71 38.07
C GLN A 18 -13.61 -44.67 36.55
N ASN A 19 -14.87 -44.58 36.11
CA ASN A 19 -15.23 -44.60 34.68
C ASN A 19 -15.13 -43.23 33.98
N ALA A 20 -15.04 -42.13 34.74
CA ALA A 20 -14.86 -40.78 34.18
C ALA A 20 -13.38 -40.42 33.93
N PHE A 21 -12.45 -41.10 34.62
CA PHE A 21 -11.01 -40.85 34.49
C PHE A 21 -10.35 -41.63 33.35
N THR A 22 -10.88 -42.80 32.98
CA THR A 22 -10.35 -43.61 31.88
C THR A 22 -10.88 -43.19 30.51
N SER A 23 -12.11 -42.66 30.42
CA SER A 23 -12.70 -42.14 29.18
C SER A 23 -12.05 -40.84 28.68
N SER A 24 -11.46 -40.05 29.57
CA SER A 24 -10.71 -38.83 29.22
C SER A 24 -9.32 -39.13 28.64
N PHE A 25 -8.69 -40.24 29.02
CA PHE A 25 -7.37 -40.62 28.51
C PHE A 25 -7.43 -41.36 27.16
N THR A 26 -8.48 -42.12 26.90
CA THR A 26 -8.69 -42.78 25.59
C THR A 26 -9.04 -41.75 24.51
N THR A 27 -9.91 -40.79 24.81
CA THR A 27 -10.23 -39.66 23.93
C THR A 27 -9.02 -38.76 23.63
N LEU A 28 -8.15 -38.52 24.62
CA LEU A 28 -6.86 -37.81 24.42
C LEU A 28 -5.88 -38.59 23.51
N ARG A 29 -5.87 -39.93 23.59
CA ARG A 29 -4.98 -40.79 22.78
C ARG A 29 -5.50 -40.95 21.34
N GLU A 30 -6.81 -40.98 21.16
CA GLU A 30 -7.48 -40.99 19.85
C GLU A 30 -7.40 -39.62 19.16
N ALA A 31 -7.58 -38.51 19.91
CA ALA A 31 -7.32 -37.16 19.43
C ALA A 31 -5.84 -36.98 19.04
N ARG A 32 -4.90 -37.49 19.85
CA ARG A 32 -3.47 -37.52 19.49
C ARG A 32 -3.20 -38.30 18.20
N LYS A 33 -3.81 -39.49 18.01
CA LYS A 33 -3.63 -40.29 16.79
C LYS A 33 -4.22 -39.62 15.54
N GLY A 34 -5.35 -38.92 15.67
CA GLY A 34 -5.93 -38.13 14.57
C GLY A 34 -5.10 -36.89 14.21
N ILE A 35 -4.49 -36.23 15.22
CA ILE A 35 -3.63 -35.05 15.06
C ILE A 35 -2.22 -35.43 14.58
N LEU A 36 -1.68 -36.59 14.97
CA LEU A 36 -0.36 -37.08 14.57
C LEU A 36 -0.24 -37.38 13.07
N GLY A 37 -1.35 -37.58 12.36
CA GLY A 37 -1.35 -37.82 10.91
C GLY A 37 -1.22 -36.55 10.05
N LYS A 38 -1.58 -35.37 10.57
CA LYS A 38 -1.57 -34.11 9.82
C LYS A 38 -1.31 -32.92 10.76
N ASN A 39 -0.14 -32.30 10.63
CA ASN A 39 0.33 -31.06 11.27
C ASN A 39 1.15 -31.19 12.57
N LEU A 40 2.42 -31.55 12.38
CA LEU A 40 3.53 -31.36 13.33
C LEU A 40 3.64 -29.95 13.98
N PRO A 41 3.24 -28.82 13.33
CA PRO A 41 3.33 -27.47 13.93
C PRO A 41 2.35 -27.18 15.09
N ILE A 42 1.30 -27.99 15.28
CA ILE A 42 0.29 -27.77 16.32
C ILE A 42 0.80 -28.24 17.69
N LEU A 43 1.70 -29.23 17.72
CA LEU A 43 2.18 -29.83 18.97
C LEU A 43 3.13 -28.91 19.74
N THR A 44 3.87 -28.03 19.06
CA THR A 44 4.63 -26.96 19.71
C THR A 44 3.75 -25.86 20.32
N TRP A 45 2.48 -25.72 19.87
CA TRP A 45 1.52 -24.74 20.41
C TRP A 45 0.88 -25.15 21.73
N LEU A 46 1.04 -26.41 22.14
CA LEU A 46 0.42 -26.98 23.34
C LEU A 46 1.33 -26.93 24.57
N VAL A 47 2.60 -26.53 24.40
CA VAL A 47 3.58 -26.48 25.48
C VAL A 47 3.27 -25.30 26.41
N GLY A 48 3.03 -25.59 27.69
CA GLY A 48 2.73 -24.58 28.72
C GLY A 48 1.24 -24.23 28.89
N LEU A 49 0.34 -24.94 28.21
CA LEU A 49 -1.11 -24.72 28.30
C LEU A 49 -1.79 -25.62 29.33
N THR A 50 -2.82 -25.08 29.99
CA THR A 50 -3.71 -25.87 30.85
C THR A 50 -4.46 -26.92 30.02
N PRO A 51 -4.91 -28.05 30.63
CA PRO A 51 -5.66 -29.09 29.92
C PRO A 51 -6.87 -28.56 29.16
N LYS A 52 -7.59 -27.58 29.73
CA LYS A 52 -8.64 -26.83 29.02
C LYS A 52 -8.06 -26.11 27.80
N GLN A 53 -7.06 -25.24 27.94
CA GLN A 53 -6.51 -24.51 26.78
C GLN A 53 -5.99 -25.42 25.64
N THR A 54 -5.49 -26.61 25.97
CA THR A 54 -5.01 -27.62 25.02
C THR A 54 -6.14 -28.30 24.25
N GLU A 55 -7.21 -28.72 24.94
CA GLU A 55 -8.45 -29.24 24.34
C GLU A 55 -9.17 -28.19 23.48
N TRP A 56 -8.95 -26.91 23.77
CA TRP A 56 -9.58 -25.81 23.06
C TRP A 56 -8.84 -25.39 21.77
N LEU A 57 -7.50 -25.47 21.76
CA LEU A 57 -6.72 -25.21 20.55
C LEU A 57 -6.92 -26.27 19.46
N SER A 58 -7.16 -27.53 19.85
CA SER A 58 -7.51 -28.60 18.90
C SER A 58 -8.86 -28.32 18.22
N ARG A 59 -9.81 -27.68 18.92
CA ARG A 59 -11.10 -27.26 18.35
C ARG A 59 -10.94 -26.07 17.39
N ILE A 60 -10.16 -25.05 17.76
CA ILE A 60 -9.90 -23.87 16.88
C ILE A 60 -9.22 -24.26 15.56
N ALA A 61 -8.36 -25.27 15.56
CA ALA A 61 -7.70 -25.76 14.35
C ALA A 61 -8.66 -26.51 13.39
N TYR A 62 -9.85 -26.91 13.85
CA TYR A 62 -10.82 -27.72 13.13
C TYR A 62 -11.93 -26.90 12.45
N TYR A 63 -12.27 -25.72 12.99
CA TYR A 63 -13.32 -24.85 12.47
C TYR A 63 -12.71 -23.70 11.67
N GLY A 64 -13.06 -23.56 10.39
CA GLY A 64 -12.52 -22.56 9.45
C GLY A 64 -12.73 -21.09 9.87
N GLN A 65 -13.62 -20.34 9.21
CA GLN A 65 -13.86 -18.92 9.53
C GLN A 65 -14.45 -18.70 10.94
N ASP A 66 -15.19 -19.67 11.47
CA ASP A 66 -15.73 -19.64 12.83
C ASP A 66 -14.65 -19.64 13.93
N SER A 67 -13.39 -20.00 13.58
CA SER A 67 -12.27 -19.91 14.52
C SER A 67 -12.04 -18.50 15.06
N VAL A 68 -12.31 -17.46 14.27
CA VAL A 68 -12.07 -16.06 14.65
C VAL A 68 -13.12 -15.60 15.66
N VAL A 69 -14.40 -15.89 15.42
CA VAL A 69 -15.51 -15.57 16.33
C VAL A 69 -15.35 -16.30 17.65
N ILE A 70 -15.03 -17.60 17.61
CA ILE A 70 -14.76 -18.40 18.82
C ILE A 70 -13.60 -17.80 19.61
N LEU A 71 -12.52 -17.37 18.95
CA LEU A 71 -11.39 -16.74 19.61
C LEU A 71 -11.77 -15.44 20.30
N PHE A 72 -12.56 -14.56 19.65
CA PHE A 72 -12.97 -13.30 20.28
C PHE A 72 -13.90 -13.53 21.49
N ARG A 73 -14.83 -14.47 21.40
CA ARG A 73 -15.65 -14.89 22.56
C ARG A 73 -14.77 -15.33 23.74
N LEU A 74 -13.70 -16.08 23.45
CA LEU A 74 -12.74 -16.52 24.47
C LEU A 74 -11.89 -15.40 25.06
N GLN A 75 -11.73 -14.29 24.34
CA GLN A 75 -11.13 -13.07 24.88
C GLN A 75 -12.13 -12.26 25.72
N GLY A 76 -13.39 -12.70 25.83
CA GLY A 76 -14.43 -12.05 26.62
C GLY A 76 -15.26 -11.02 25.84
N LEU A 77 -15.23 -11.05 24.50
CA LEU A 77 -16.10 -10.21 23.67
C LEU A 77 -17.48 -10.88 23.51
N THR A 78 -18.54 -10.07 23.53
CA THR A 78 -19.91 -10.54 23.27
C THR A 78 -20.18 -10.68 21.77
N ASP A 79 -21.24 -11.42 21.41
CA ASP A 79 -21.63 -11.57 20.00
C ASP A 79 -21.94 -10.23 19.34
N SER A 80 -22.63 -9.34 20.04
CA SER A 80 -22.89 -7.97 19.57
C SER A 80 -21.59 -7.20 19.28
N GLN A 81 -20.60 -7.30 20.17
CA GLN A 81 -19.30 -6.64 19.99
C GLN A 81 -18.53 -7.20 18.80
N ILE A 82 -18.62 -8.52 18.57
CA ILE A 82 -17.99 -9.18 17.42
C ILE A 82 -18.68 -8.77 16.12
N ASP A 83 -20.01 -8.66 16.13
CA ASP A 83 -20.78 -8.16 15.00
C ASP A 83 -20.40 -6.71 14.66
N ASP A 84 -20.26 -5.82 15.66
CA ASP A 84 -19.80 -4.44 15.45
C ASP A 84 -18.39 -4.38 14.81
N ILE A 85 -17.46 -5.23 15.25
CA ILE A 85 -16.12 -5.32 14.66
C ILE A 85 -16.21 -5.85 13.22
N ARG A 86 -17.04 -6.87 12.99
CA ARG A 86 -17.22 -7.45 11.65
C ARG A 86 -17.78 -6.42 10.67
N ASP A 87 -18.75 -5.64 11.12
CA ASP A 87 -19.42 -4.64 10.30
C ASP A 87 -18.52 -3.42 10.02
N SER A 88 -17.70 -3.03 11.00
CA SER A 88 -16.74 -1.92 10.85
C SER A 88 -15.48 -2.29 10.06
N TYR A 89 -15.17 -3.58 9.87
CA TYR A 89 -13.93 -4.04 9.26
C TYR A 89 -14.13 -5.07 8.12
N PRO A 90 -14.15 -4.62 6.84
CA PRO A 90 -14.38 -5.48 5.67
C PRO A 90 -13.38 -6.64 5.47
N HIS A 91 -12.21 -6.61 6.12
CA HIS A 91 -11.22 -7.69 6.03
C HIS A 91 -11.34 -8.74 7.15
N PHE A 92 -12.31 -8.61 8.05
CA PHE A 92 -12.58 -9.58 9.12
C PHE A 92 -12.67 -11.02 8.60
N LEU A 93 -13.32 -11.22 7.45
CA LEU A 93 -13.49 -12.53 6.81
C LEU A 93 -12.18 -13.18 6.33
N LYS A 94 -11.11 -12.39 6.16
CA LYS A 94 -9.79 -12.90 5.75
C LYS A 94 -8.96 -13.39 6.93
N LEU A 95 -9.36 -13.06 8.16
CA LEU A 95 -8.64 -13.42 9.36
C LEU A 95 -8.70 -14.93 9.60
N ARG A 96 -7.64 -15.46 10.21
CA ARG A 96 -7.57 -16.87 10.61
C ARG A 96 -7.22 -16.96 12.08
N GLY A 97 -8.00 -17.72 12.82
CA GLY A 97 -7.81 -17.86 14.26
C GLY A 97 -6.39 -18.27 14.68
N PRO A 98 -5.75 -19.25 14.03
CA PRO A 98 -4.38 -19.64 14.36
C PRO A 98 -3.34 -18.51 14.24
N SER A 99 -3.54 -17.58 13.30
CA SER A 99 -2.65 -16.44 13.10
C SER A 99 -2.88 -15.32 14.12
N LEU A 100 -4.10 -15.24 14.70
CA LEU A 100 -4.48 -14.22 15.68
C LEU A 100 -4.17 -14.64 17.12
N SER A 101 -4.32 -15.92 17.43
CA SER A 101 -4.19 -16.44 18.80
C SER A 101 -2.89 -15.99 19.51
N PRO A 102 -1.69 -16.10 18.89
CA PRO A 102 -0.46 -15.62 19.53
C PRO A 102 -0.47 -14.11 19.80
N LYS A 103 -1.09 -13.31 18.93
CA LYS A 103 -1.15 -11.85 19.05
C LYS A 103 -2.08 -11.43 20.17
N LEU A 104 -3.28 -12.01 20.21
CA LEU A 104 -4.27 -11.72 21.25
C LEU A 104 -3.76 -12.12 22.63
N ARG A 105 -3.14 -13.30 22.74
CA ARG A 105 -2.45 -13.72 23.99
C ARG A 105 -1.33 -12.77 24.39
N TYR A 106 -0.55 -12.28 23.41
CA TYR A 106 0.50 -11.31 23.69
C TYR A 106 -0.08 -10.00 24.23
N LEU A 107 -1.14 -9.47 23.62
CA LEU A 107 -1.85 -8.29 24.11
C LEU A 107 -2.43 -8.51 25.52
N GLN A 108 -3.04 -9.66 25.79
CA GLN A 108 -3.50 -10.02 27.14
C GLN A 108 -2.34 -10.06 28.15
N SER A 109 -1.19 -10.61 27.76
CA SER A 109 0.01 -10.63 28.63
C SER A 109 0.55 -9.23 28.94
N ARG A 110 0.18 -8.22 28.13
CA ARG A 110 0.48 -6.80 28.34
C ARG A 110 -0.58 -6.08 29.19
N GLY A 111 -1.60 -6.79 29.67
CA GLY A 111 -2.67 -6.26 30.53
C GLY A 111 -3.88 -5.71 29.78
N VAL A 112 -4.01 -5.97 28.47
CA VAL A 112 -5.17 -5.52 27.69
C VAL A 112 -6.43 -6.27 28.15
N THR A 113 -7.45 -5.53 28.59
CA THR A 113 -8.74 -6.09 28.98
C THR A 113 -9.61 -6.39 27.76
N SER A 114 -10.67 -7.20 27.93
CA SER A 114 -11.63 -7.47 26.84
C SER A 114 -12.30 -6.21 26.31
N PHE A 115 -12.62 -5.26 27.19
CA PHE A 115 -13.20 -3.96 26.84
C PHE A 115 -12.22 -3.08 26.08
N GLU A 116 -10.97 -2.98 26.54
CA GLU A 116 -9.93 -2.25 25.81
C GLU A 116 -9.68 -2.87 24.43
N LEU A 117 -9.63 -4.21 24.35
CA LEU A 117 -9.48 -4.92 23.09
C LEU A 117 -10.61 -4.57 22.12
N TYR A 118 -11.87 -4.57 22.57
CA TYR A 118 -13.01 -4.16 21.73
C TYR A 118 -12.88 -2.71 21.23
N ASP A 119 -12.60 -1.75 22.10
CA ASP A 119 -12.43 -0.33 21.71
C ASP A 119 -11.29 -0.13 20.69
N ILE A 120 -10.19 -0.85 20.86
CA ILE A 120 -9.05 -0.81 19.92
C ILE A 120 -9.47 -1.38 18.57
N LEU A 121 -10.17 -2.52 18.54
CA LEU A 121 -10.55 -3.18 17.29
C LEU A 121 -11.59 -2.40 16.50
N LEU A 122 -12.44 -1.61 17.16
CA LEU A 122 -13.33 -0.67 16.47
C LEU A 122 -12.59 0.53 15.85
N LYS A 123 -11.54 1.03 16.53
CA LYS A 123 -10.78 2.20 16.04
C LYS A 123 -9.74 1.83 14.99
N ILE A 124 -9.05 0.71 15.18
CA ILE A 124 -7.91 0.26 14.37
C ILE A 124 -7.92 -1.27 14.27
N PRO A 125 -8.80 -1.83 13.44
CA PRO A 125 -8.84 -3.28 13.23
C PRO A 125 -7.57 -3.82 12.52
N GLU A 126 -6.80 -2.96 11.83
CA GLU A 126 -5.59 -3.34 11.10
C GLU A 126 -4.48 -3.91 11.99
N ILE A 127 -4.54 -3.69 13.31
CA ILE A 127 -3.63 -4.32 14.28
C ILE A 127 -3.63 -5.86 14.16
N LEU A 128 -4.75 -6.44 13.75
CA LEU A 128 -4.91 -7.88 13.54
C LEU A 128 -4.17 -8.40 12.31
N GLU A 129 -3.86 -7.54 11.34
CA GLU A 129 -3.12 -7.91 10.11
C GLU A 129 -1.60 -7.93 10.31
N ILE A 130 -1.09 -7.32 11.39
CA ILE A 130 0.34 -7.20 11.68
C ILE A 130 0.99 -8.58 11.81
N LYS A 131 2.15 -8.77 11.17
CA LYS A 131 2.87 -10.05 11.25
C LYS A 131 3.67 -10.12 12.56
N GLY A 132 3.30 -11.06 13.42
CA GLY A 132 4.03 -11.39 14.64
C GLY A 132 3.49 -10.71 15.91
N PRO A 133 3.52 -11.40 17.07
CA PRO A 133 3.01 -10.88 18.33
C PRO A 133 3.85 -9.71 18.87
N GLU A 134 5.18 -9.69 18.68
CA GLU A 134 6.04 -8.64 19.23
C GLU A 134 5.77 -7.28 18.56
N ILE A 135 5.61 -7.26 17.24
CA ILE A 135 5.28 -6.04 16.49
C ILE A 135 3.85 -5.60 16.83
N THR A 136 2.94 -6.54 17.04
CA THR A 136 1.56 -6.25 17.47
C THR A 136 1.54 -5.54 18.83
N GLY A 137 2.34 -6.02 19.78
CA GLY A 137 2.47 -5.38 21.09
C GLY A 137 3.09 -3.98 21.02
N LEU A 138 4.16 -3.81 20.25
CA LEU A 138 4.77 -2.49 20.04
C LEU A 138 3.78 -1.50 19.39
N TYR A 139 2.98 -1.99 18.45
CA TYR A 139 1.92 -1.20 17.83
C TYR A 139 0.89 -0.73 18.85
N TYR A 140 0.44 -1.63 19.72
CA TYR A 140 -0.46 -1.30 20.81
C TYR A 140 0.13 -0.26 21.75
N ASP A 141 1.40 -0.41 22.15
CA ASP A 141 2.06 0.53 23.07
C ASP A 141 2.13 1.94 22.49
N VAL A 142 2.48 2.06 21.22
CA VAL A 142 2.51 3.33 20.49
C VAL A 142 1.11 3.93 20.37
N PHE A 143 0.11 3.11 20.02
CA PHE A 143 -1.27 3.58 19.93
C PHE A 143 -1.78 4.13 21.27
N LYS A 144 -1.48 3.43 22.36
CA LYS A 144 -1.84 3.85 23.72
C LYS A 144 -1.17 5.17 24.09
N ASP A 145 0.13 5.33 23.78
CA ASP A 145 0.88 6.56 24.00
C ASP A 145 0.29 7.75 23.22
N ILE A 146 -0.05 7.55 21.95
CA ILE A 146 -0.66 8.61 21.13
C ILE A 146 -2.04 8.99 21.68
N THR A 147 -2.89 7.99 21.98
CA THR A 147 -4.24 8.23 22.49
C THR A 147 -4.24 8.89 23.87
N ALA A 148 -3.25 8.61 24.71
CA ALA A 148 -3.07 9.28 25.99
C ALA A 148 -2.61 10.74 25.80
N ALA A 149 -1.69 10.99 24.86
CA ALA A 149 -1.20 12.32 24.57
C ALA A 149 -2.28 13.23 23.97
N ASP A 150 -3.14 12.72 23.09
CA ASP A 150 -4.25 13.49 22.50
C ASP A 150 -5.29 13.96 23.53
N LYS A 151 -5.35 13.29 24.71
CA LYS A 151 -6.20 13.70 25.83
C LYS A 151 -5.55 14.75 26.73
N SER A 152 -4.22 14.93 26.66
CA SER A 152 -3.49 15.94 27.44
C SER A 152 -3.14 17.13 26.55
N SER A 153 -3.67 18.31 26.84
CA SER A 153 -3.51 19.53 26.03
C SER A 153 -2.08 20.14 26.04
N THR A 154 -1.06 19.39 26.43
CA THR A 154 0.33 19.89 26.45
C THR A 154 1.07 19.46 25.19
N VAL A 155 1.26 20.42 24.29
CA VAL A 155 2.27 20.36 23.23
C VAL A 155 3.64 20.35 23.91
N GLY A 156 4.16 19.16 24.18
CA GLY A 156 5.46 18.98 24.78
C GLY A 156 6.55 19.19 23.74
N ASP A 157 7.23 20.34 23.83
CA ASP A 157 8.54 20.57 23.21
C ASP A 157 9.47 19.40 23.53
N LEU A 158 9.92 18.69 22.50
CA LEU A 158 11.05 17.78 22.64
C LEU A 158 12.02 18.01 21.49
N ALA A 159 13.13 18.65 21.85
CA ALA A 159 14.35 18.58 21.09
C ALA A 159 14.73 17.11 20.89
N LEU A 160 15.06 16.73 19.65
CA LEU A 160 15.54 15.39 19.28
C LEU A 160 16.77 14.92 20.10
N SER A 161 17.34 15.78 20.95
CA SER A 161 18.60 15.62 21.68
C SER A 161 18.48 15.11 23.13
N THR A 162 17.31 15.02 23.76
CA THR A 162 17.17 14.74 25.21
C THR A 162 16.61 13.37 25.60
N LEU A 163 16.40 12.45 24.66
CA LEU A 163 15.74 11.16 24.96
C LEU A 163 16.77 10.03 25.25
N PRO A 164 16.45 9.09 26.17
CA PRO A 164 17.43 8.14 26.69
C PRO A 164 17.93 7.12 25.65
N LYS A 165 19.05 6.46 25.98
CA LYS A 165 19.69 5.42 25.16
C LYS A 165 19.06 4.07 25.47
N GLY A 166 18.53 3.38 24.46
CA GLY A 166 18.30 1.94 24.59
C GLY A 166 17.83 1.22 23.32
N GLY A 167 17.20 0.07 23.54
CA GLY A 167 16.97 -0.97 22.53
C GLY A 167 16.06 -0.57 21.37
N LYS A 168 15.84 -1.48 20.42
CA LYS A 168 15.04 -1.23 19.20
C LYS A 168 13.65 -0.66 19.50
N GLN A 169 12.98 -1.11 20.56
CA GLN A 169 11.64 -0.64 20.96
C GLN A 169 11.65 0.80 21.48
N GLU A 170 12.69 1.18 22.22
CA GLU A 170 12.84 2.54 22.74
C GLU A 170 13.06 3.55 21.61
N ASN A 171 13.85 3.17 20.60
CA ASN A 171 14.01 3.98 19.38
C ASN A 171 12.67 4.22 18.68
N VAL A 172 11.79 3.21 18.62
CA VAL A 172 10.46 3.36 18.02
C VAL A 172 9.63 4.38 18.79
N MET A 173 9.51 4.25 20.11
CA MET A 173 8.75 5.21 20.92
C MET A 173 9.31 6.62 20.79
N ARG A 174 10.65 6.76 20.86
CA ARG A 174 11.35 8.03 20.66
C ARG A 174 10.98 8.69 19.33
N ASN A 175 11.13 7.93 18.24
CA ASN A 175 10.97 8.43 16.89
C ASN A 175 9.51 8.74 16.57
N VAL A 176 8.56 7.92 17.06
CA VAL A 176 7.12 8.19 16.87
C VAL A 176 6.72 9.47 17.60
N ARG A 177 7.16 9.67 18.84
CA ARG A 177 6.89 10.92 19.58
C ARG A 177 7.47 12.13 18.87
N ALA A 178 8.69 12.02 18.33
CA ALA A 178 9.30 13.09 17.55
C ALA A 178 8.48 13.43 16.29
N LEU A 179 8.04 12.43 15.51
CA LEU A 179 7.20 12.67 14.34
C LEU A 179 5.82 13.25 14.71
N ARG A 180 5.24 12.81 15.84
CA ARG A 180 4.00 13.38 16.37
C ARG A 180 4.16 14.86 16.72
N ALA A 181 5.26 15.21 17.41
CA ALA A 181 5.56 16.60 17.77
C ALA A 181 5.75 17.49 16.53
N LEU A 182 6.22 16.94 15.41
CA LEU A 182 6.28 17.65 14.12
C LEU A 182 4.91 17.83 13.45
N GLY A 183 3.83 17.22 13.97
CA GLY A 183 2.48 17.31 13.42
C GLY A 183 2.12 16.19 12.43
N VAL A 184 2.88 15.09 12.39
CA VAL A 184 2.53 13.94 11.54
C VAL A 184 1.24 13.28 12.05
N PRO A 185 0.21 13.09 11.20
CA PRO A 185 -1.07 12.53 11.64
C PRO A 185 -0.96 11.12 12.22
N GLN A 186 -1.75 10.80 13.25
CA GLN A 186 -1.73 9.51 13.96
C GLN A 186 -1.83 8.30 13.02
N LYS A 187 -2.76 8.32 12.06
CA LYS A 187 -2.94 7.24 11.09
C LYS A 187 -1.65 6.95 10.31
N VAL A 188 -0.88 7.99 9.99
CA VAL A 188 0.38 7.88 9.27
C VAL A 188 1.48 7.34 10.19
N LEU A 189 1.56 7.80 11.45
CA LEU A 189 2.51 7.27 12.44
C LEU A 189 2.37 5.77 12.64
N LEU A 190 1.13 5.29 12.77
CA LEU A 190 0.85 3.88 12.93
C LEU A 190 1.24 3.07 11.69
N SER A 191 0.99 3.61 10.49
CA SER A 191 1.43 2.97 9.23
C SER A 191 2.95 2.86 9.08
N LEU A 192 3.74 3.63 9.83
CA LEU A 192 5.21 3.52 9.82
C LEU A 192 5.73 2.30 10.58
N LEU A 193 4.99 1.82 11.57
CA LEU A 193 5.37 0.65 12.37
C LEU A 193 5.31 -0.65 11.58
N THR A 194 4.40 -0.70 10.61
CA THR A 194 4.15 -1.85 9.73
C THR A 194 4.86 -1.72 8.38
N SER A 195 5.54 -0.59 8.13
CA SER A 195 6.26 -0.36 6.88
C SER A 195 7.45 -1.33 6.74
N ASP A 196 7.71 -1.74 5.51
CA ASP A 196 8.94 -2.42 5.10
C ASP A 196 10.21 -1.60 5.43
N VAL A 197 10.09 -0.28 5.34
CA VAL A 197 11.12 0.67 5.73
C VAL A 197 11.15 0.77 7.25
N LYS A 198 12.17 0.18 7.88
CA LYS A 198 12.41 0.23 9.33
C LYS A 198 12.86 1.62 9.83
N LEU A 199 12.23 2.69 9.33
CA LEU A 199 12.52 4.10 9.59
C LEU A 199 12.51 4.39 11.09
N VAL A 200 11.41 4.06 11.76
CA VAL A 200 11.20 4.36 13.19
C VAL A 200 12.06 3.50 14.12
N TYR A 201 12.70 2.44 13.61
CA TYR A 201 13.64 1.63 14.39
C TYR A 201 15.07 2.20 14.37
N GLY A 202 15.33 3.16 13.47
CA GLY A 202 16.63 3.81 13.30
C GLY A 202 16.97 4.76 14.44
N LYS A 203 18.26 5.16 14.50
CA LYS A 203 18.73 6.20 15.42
C LYS A 203 19.31 7.37 14.64
N ARG A 204 20.63 7.39 14.46
CA ARG A 204 21.36 8.49 13.82
C ARG A 204 20.79 8.82 12.44
N ARG A 205 20.62 7.78 11.61
CA ARG A 205 20.05 7.93 10.27
C ARG A 205 18.62 8.48 10.27
N PHE A 206 17.80 8.13 11.25
CA PHE A 206 16.43 8.67 11.36
C PHE A 206 16.48 10.19 11.58
N GLU A 207 17.30 10.65 12.53
CA GLU A 207 17.46 12.07 12.83
C GLU A 207 18.03 12.85 11.64
N GLU A 208 19.06 12.32 10.98
CA GLU A 208 19.65 12.91 9.77
C GLU A 208 18.62 13.01 8.63
N THR A 209 17.84 11.95 8.38
CA THR A 209 16.77 11.93 7.38
C THR A 209 15.70 12.98 7.69
N VAL A 210 15.24 13.06 8.95
CA VAL A 210 14.22 14.03 9.36
C VAL A 210 14.72 15.46 9.20
N LYS A 211 15.95 15.75 9.64
CA LYS A 211 16.57 17.09 9.47
C LYS A 211 16.72 17.47 8.01
N LEU A 212 17.17 16.54 7.16
CA LEU A 212 17.31 16.78 5.72
C LEU A 212 15.96 17.10 5.08
N VAL A 213 14.95 16.25 5.30
CA VAL A 213 13.62 16.42 4.69
C VAL A 213 12.93 17.69 5.18
N LEU A 214 13.08 18.05 6.46
CA LEU A 214 12.63 19.35 6.98
C LEU A 214 13.39 20.53 6.37
N GLY A 215 14.72 20.43 6.29
CA GLY A 215 15.58 21.46 5.70
C GLY A 215 15.26 21.73 4.21
N LYS A 216 14.77 20.73 3.48
CA LYS A 216 14.28 20.87 2.10
C LYS A 216 12.81 21.32 2.01
N GLY A 217 12.20 21.69 3.13
CA GLY A 217 10.90 22.38 3.21
C GLY A 217 9.69 21.48 3.00
N PHE A 218 9.76 20.18 3.36
CA PHE A 218 8.58 19.32 3.39
C PHE A 218 7.73 19.60 4.62
N ASP A 219 6.42 19.69 4.43
CA ASP A 219 5.44 19.90 5.50
C ASP A 219 5.10 18.55 6.17
N PRO A 220 5.41 18.35 7.47
CA PRO A 220 5.15 17.10 8.19
C PRO A 220 3.68 16.67 8.25
N THR A 221 2.76 17.61 8.09
CA THR A 221 1.32 17.33 8.10
C THR A 221 0.84 16.67 6.81
N LYS A 222 1.65 16.72 5.73
CA LYS A 222 1.28 16.19 4.41
C LYS A 222 1.80 14.76 4.22
N PRO A 223 1.05 13.89 3.51
CA PRO A 223 1.48 12.52 3.21
C PRO A 223 2.84 12.43 2.49
N LYS A 224 3.18 13.45 1.68
CA LYS A 224 4.45 13.51 0.93
C LYS A 224 5.68 13.58 1.84
N PHE A 225 5.56 14.14 3.05
CA PHE A 225 6.67 14.15 4.00
C PHE A 225 7.09 12.73 4.38
N VAL A 226 6.13 11.88 4.70
CA VAL A 226 6.42 10.49 5.07
C VAL A 226 6.88 9.67 3.88
N GLU A 227 6.36 9.91 2.68
CA GLU A 227 6.91 9.29 1.46
C GLU A 227 8.37 9.69 1.24
N ALA A 228 8.70 10.98 1.39
CA ALA A 228 10.07 11.47 1.27
C ALA A 228 11.00 10.87 2.34
N LEU A 229 10.59 10.83 3.61
CA LEU A 229 11.35 10.18 4.68
C LEU A 229 11.66 8.71 4.35
N LYS A 230 10.68 7.96 3.86
CA LYS A 230 10.88 6.54 3.49
C LYS A 230 11.88 6.38 2.36
N ILE A 231 11.86 7.28 1.37
CA ILE A 231 12.78 7.24 0.23
C ILE A 231 14.19 7.57 0.72
N ILE A 232 14.41 8.76 1.31
CA ILE A 232 15.72 9.18 1.81
C ILE A 232 16.29 8.16 2.81
N TYR A 233 15.46 7.62 3.71
CA TYR A 233 15.96 6.62 4.65
C TYR A 233 16.44 5.33 3.96
N LYS A 234 15.85 4.96 2.81
CA LYS A 234 16.26 3.79 2.01
C LYS A 234 17.51 4.05 1.17
N ILE A 235 17.63 5.22 0.55
CA ILE A 235 18.79 5.58 -0.27
C ILE A 235 19.92 6.04 0.67
N SER A 236 21.01 5.28 0.76
CA SER A 236 22.17 5.65 1.60
C SER A 236 22.76 7.00 1.18
N ASP A 237 23.48 7.67 2.07
CA ASP A 237 24.00 9.03 1.79
C ASP A 237 24.87 9.08 0.53
N ARG A 238 25.68 8.03 0.30
CA ARG A 238 26.48 7.87 -0.94
C ARG A 238 25.61 7.80 -2.20
N THR A 239 24.49 7.09 -2.11
CA THR A 239 23.54 6.99 -3.21
C THR A 239 22.71 8.26 -3.40
N ASP A 240 22.51 9.08 -2.38
CA ASP A 240 21.76 10.34 -2.52
C ASP A 240 22.48 11.29 -3.46
N GLU A 241 23.79 11.45 -3.25
CA GLU A 241 24.66 12.26 -4.11
C GLU A 241 24.70 11.71 -5.54
N GLU A 242 24.85 10.38 -5.70
CA GLU A 242 24.79 9.73 -7.01
C GLU A 242 23.44 9.98 -7.70
N LYS A 243 22.33 9.85 -6.98
CA LYS A 243 20.97 10.06 -7.52
C LYS A 243 20.75 11.50 -7.95
N ILE A 244 21.24 12.46 -7.18
CA ILE A 244 21.19 13.88 -7.52
C ILE A 244 22.06 14.17 -8.74
N ASN A 245 23.28 13.61 -8.79
CA ASN A 245 24.25 13.81 -9.86
C ASN A 245 23.72 13.35 -11.24
N ILE A 246 22.87 12.32 -11.30
CA ILE A 246 22.20 11.91 -12.54
C ILE A 246 21.42 13.09 -13.14
N TYR A 247 20.69 13.85 -12.33
CA TYR A 247 19.93 15.00 -12.81
C TYR A 247 20.84 16.21 -13.07
N THR A 248 21.93 16.37 -12.32
CA THR A 248 22.94 17.40 -12.60
C THR A 248 23.56 17.21 -13.98
N ARG A 249 23.87 15.96 -14.37
CA ARG A 249 24.34 15.61 -15.73
C ARG A 249 23.31 15.91 -16.83
N LEU A 250 22.03 15.97 -16.48
CA LEU A 250 20.94 16.40 -17.37
C LEU A 250 20.70 17.92 -17.35
N GLY A 251 21.58 18.68 -16.67
CA GLY A 251 21.56 20.14 -16.63
C GLY A 251 20.62 20.74 -15.59
N PHE A 252 20.17 19.97 -14.60
CA PHE A 252 19.43 20.49 -13.45
C PHE A 252 20.37 21.05 -12.38
N ALA A 253 20.02 22.19 -11.79
CA ALA A 253 20.65 22.63 -10.54
C ALA A 253 20.16 21.76 -9.37
N GLU A 254 20.93 21.67 -8.28
CA GLU A 254 20.56 20.86 -7.12
C GLU A 254 19.21 21.31 -6.54
N GLU A 255 18.96 22.62 -6.44
CA GLU A 255 17.67 23.15 -5.98
C GLU A 255 16.49 22.67 -6.83
N ASP A 256 16.69 22.49 -8.14
CA ASP A 256 15.66 22.00 -9.05
C ASP A 256 15.36 20.52 -8.80
N VAL A 257 16.37 19.72 -8.47
CA VAL A 257 16.20 18.30 -8.13
C VAL A 257 15.36 18.17 -6.86
N TRP A 258 15.65 18.99 -5.84
CA TRP A 258 14.85 19.03 -4.61
C TRP A 258 13.42 19.52 -4.86
N TYR A 259 13.25 20.51 -5.75
CA TYR A 259 11.92 20.95 -6.18
C TYR A 259 11.13 19.80 -6.86
N LEU A 260 11.78 19.05 -7.75
CA LEU A 260 11.17 17.88 -8.39
C LEU A 260 10.82 16.79 -7.37
N PHE A 261 11.72 16.51 -6.42
CA PHE A 261 11.51 15.54 -5.35
C PHE A 261 10.33 15.92 -4.45
N LYS A 262 10.19 17.21 -4.10
CA LYS A 262 9.02 17.70 -3.35
C LYS A 262 7.71 17.53 -4.10
N LYS A 263 7.74 17.70 -5.42
CA LYS A 263 6.56 17.50 -6.27
C LYS A 263 6.23 16.02 -6.46
N PHE A 264 7.25 15.18 -6.63
CA PHE A 264 7.15 13.74 -6.89
C PHE A 264 8.33 12.98 -6.25
N PRO A 265 8.20 12.53 -4.99
CA PRO A 265 9.31 11.93 -4.24
C PRO A 265 9.95 10.72 -4.93
N ARG A 266 9.14 9.94 -5.66
CA ARG A 266 9.62 8.75 -6.39
C ARG A 266 10.65 9.06 -7.47
N ILE A 267 10.86 10.31 -7.86
CA ILE A 267 11.85 10.69 -8.86
C ILE A 267 13.28 10.20 -8.52
N LEU A 268 13.67 10.21 -7.25
CA LEU A 268 14.99 9.71 -6.81
C LEU A 268 15.07 8.18 -6.71
N THR A 269 13.95 7.48 -6.85
CA THR A 269 13.92 5.99 -6.84
C THR A 269 14.16 5.39 -8.23
N LEU A 270 14.16 6.21 -9.28
CA LEU A 270 14.36 5.77 -10.65
C LEU A 270 15.81 5.31 -10.86
N SER A 271 16.00 4.34 -11.75
CA SER A 271 17.33 3.92 -12.17
C SER A 271 17.98 5.00 -13.05
N GLU A 272 19.31 5.08 -12.99
CA GLU A 272 20.07 5.96 -13.88
C GLU A 272 19.74 5.67 -15.35
N LYS A 273 19.79 4.38 -15.74
CA LYS A 273 19.46 3.92 -17.09
C LYS A 273 18.09 4.43 -17.57
N ASN A 274 17.04 4.29 -16.75
CA ASN A 274 15.70 4.74 -17.18
C ASN A 274 15.63 6.26 -17.31
N THR A 275 16.30 6.98 -16.41
CA THR A 275 16.33 8.44 -16.37
C THR A 275 17.06 8.99 -17.60
N LEU A 276 18.25 8.46 -17.91
CA LEU A 276 19.06 8.86 -19.05
C LEU A 276 18.40 8.47 -20.38
N ASN A 277 17.94 7.23 -20.53
CA ASN A 277 17.24 6.79 -21.74
C ASN A 277 16.00 7.65 -22.03
N PHE A 278 15.25 8.05 -20.99
CA PHE A 278 14.11 8.93 -21.16
C PHE A 278 14.54 10.34 -21.60
N ALA A 279 15.60 10.90 -21.03
CA ALA A 279 16.14 12.19 -21.45
C ALA A 279 16.65 12.15 -22.90
N GLU A 280 17.48 11.16 -23.24
CA GLU A 280 18.02 10.94 -24.58
C GLU A 280 16.92 10.80 -25.63
N ALA A 281 15.84 10.07 -25.32
CA ALA A 281 14.69 9.94 -26.21
C ALA A 281 14.06 11.30 -26.53
N PHE A 282 13.87 12.18 -25.53
CA PHE A 282 13.29 13.50 -25.76
C PHE A 282 14.24 14.43 -26.51
N LEU A 283 15.53 14.41 -26.19
CA LEU A 283 16.53 15.18 -26.94
C LEU A 283 16.60 14.72 -28.41
N GLY A 284 16.56 13.42 -28.66
CA GLY A 284 16.51 12.84 -30.01
C GLY A 284 15.23 13.14 -30.79
N LEU A 285 14.13 13.45 -30.10
CA LEU A 285 12.88 13.93 -30.72
C LEU A 285 12.92 15.44 -31.07
N GLY A 286 14.02 16.13 -30.75
CA GLY A 286 14.21 17.55 -31.06
C GLY A 286 13.83 18.51 -29.93
N PHE A 287 13.56 18.01 -28.70
CA PHE A 287 13.44 18.90 -27.55
C PHE A 287 14.80 19.45 -27.17
N SER A 288 14.87 20.75 -26.88
CA SER A 288 16.04 21.32 -26.20
C SER A 288 16.14 20.83 -24.75
N THR A 289 17.34 20.91 -24.17
CA THR A 289 17.57 20.61 -22.75
C THR A 289 16.68 21.46 -21.84
N ASP A 290 16.46 22.74 -22.17
CA ASP A 290 15.60 23.62 -21.37
C ASP A 290 14.12 23.25 -21.47
N GLU A 291 13.63 22.87 -22.65
CA GLU A 291 12.27 22.37 -22.80
C GLU A 291 12.06 21.07 -22.03
N PHE A 292 13.03 20.15 -22.07
CA PHE A 292 13.01 18.93 -21.27
C PHE A 292 12.99 19.21 -19.76
N LYS A 293 13.83 20.13 -19.28
CA LYS A 293 13.82 20.55 -17.87
C LYS A 293 12.48 21.16 -17.47
N MET A 294 11.94 22.07 -18.29
CA MET A 294 10.63 22.68 -18.06
C MET A 294 9.51 21.63 -18.05
N MET A 295 9.60 20.66 -18.95
CA MET A 295 8.69 19.52 -19.05
C MET A 295 8.64 18.73 -17.73
N LEU A 296 9.80 18.33 -17.22
CA LEU A 296 9.90 17.60 -15.95
C LEU A 296 9.46 18.44 -14.76
N LYS A 297 9.84 19.73 -14.68
CA LYS A 297 9.37 20.64 -13.61
C LYS A 297 7.83 20.75 -13.58
N ARG A 298 7.20 20.80 -14.75
CA ARG A 298 5.72 20.86 -14.86
C ARG A 298 5.07 19.52 -14.54
N HIS A 299 5.66 18.40 -14.94
CA HIS A 299 5.06 17.08 -14.76
C HIS A 299 6.10 15.98 -14.48
N PRO A 300 6.67 15.91 -13.26
CA PRO A 300 7.79 15.00 -12.99
C PRO A 300 7.45 13.52 -13.19
N SER A 301 6.18 13.14 -13.05
CA SER A 301 5.74 11.76 -13.26
C SER A 301 5.87 11.28 -14.71
N CYS A 302 6.11 12.14 -15.71
CA CYS A 302 6.29 11.62 -17.08
C CYS A 302 7.53 10.75 -17.24
N ILE A 303 8.56 10.96 -16.43
CA ILE A 303 9.80 10.16 -16.53
C ILE A 303 9.59 8.70 -16.11
N THR A 304 8.43 8.35 -15.54
CA THR A 304 8.08 6.96 -15.23
C THR A 304 7.50 6.21 -16.44
N TYR A 305 7.22 6.89 -17.55
CA TYR A 305 6.79 6.23 -18.78
C TYR A 305 7.97 5.57 -19.49
N SER A 306 7.69 4.52 -20.25
CA SER A 306 8.69 3.94 -21.16
C SER A 306 9.12 4.99 -22.18
N ALA A 307 10.44 5.17 -22.33
CA ALA A 307 11.02 6.05 -23.35
C ALA A 307 10.53 5.67 -24.75
N GLU A 308 10.53 4.37 -25.07
CA GLU A 308 10.05 3.84 -26.35
C GLU A 308 8.58 4.22 -26.62
N LEU A 309 7.71 4.06 -25.62
CA LEU A 309 6.30 4.38 -25.76
C LEU A 309 6.08 5.90 -25.88
N ALA A 310 6.85 6.70 -25.16
CA ALA A 310 6.79 8.15 -25.25
C ALA A 310 7.22 8.63 -26.64
N THR A 311 8.32 8.08 -27.18
CA THR A 311 8.80 8.33 -28.54
C THR A 311 7.75 7.97 -29.56
N LYS A 312 7.20 6.75 -29.54
CA LYS A 312 6.14 6.32 -30.48
C LYS A 312 4.94 7.26 -30.49
N LYS A 313 4.49 7.72 -29.32
CA LYS A 313 3.36 8.67 -29.21
C LYS A 313 3.71 10.03 -29.82
N ILE A 314 4.88 10.57 -29.50
CA ILE A 314 5.31 11.88 -30.00
C ILE A 314 5.53 11.82 -31.52
N GLU A 315 6.22 10.80 -32.01
CA GLU A 315 6.45 10.61 -33.44
C GLU A 315 5.14 10.49 -34.21
N PHE A 316 4.16 9.73 -33.71
CA PHE A 316 2.85 9.66 -34.35
C PHE A 316 2.18 11.03 -34.43
N LEU A 317 2.22 11.82 -33.35
CA LEU A 317 1.58 13.15 -33.33
C LEU A 317 2.30 14.17 -34.22
N VAL A 318 3.63 14.12 -34.29
CA VAL A 318 4.42 15.05 -35.09
C VAL A 318 4.46 14.62 -36.55
N LYS A 319 4.84 13.37 -36.83
CA LYS A 319 5.05 12.86 -38.20
C LYS A 319 3.73 12.50 -38.88
N ASN A 320 2.81 11.81 -38.20
CA ASN A 320 1.57 11.33 -38.84
C ASN A 320 0.43 12.34 -38.77
N MET A 321 0.41 13.23 -37.78
CA MET A 321 -0.64 14.24 -37.59
C MET A 321 -0.19 15.67 -37.86
N ASN A 322 1.10 15.89 -38.13
CA ASN A 322 1.68 17.20 -38.44
C ASN A 322 1.47 18.25 -37.34
N TRP A 323 1.34 17.84 -36.07
CA TRP A 323 1.26 18.77 -34.95
C TRP A 323 2.65 19.26 -34.52
N PRO A 324 2.78 20.54 -34.13
CA PRO A 324 4.05 21.07 -33.68
C PRO A 324 4.46 20.47 -32.34
N LEU A 325 5.76 20.13 -32.22
CA LEU A 325 6.35 19.59 -31.01
C LEU A 325 6.08 20.48 -29.78
N ALA A 326 6.19 21.80 -29.95
CA ALA A 326 5.94 22.81 -28.92
C ALA A 326 4.49 22.79 -28.37
N GLY A 327 3.54 22.25 -29.14
CA GLY A 327 2.15 22.08 -28.72
C GLY A 327 1.92 20.86 -27.83
N LEU A 328 2.86 19.91 -27.79
CA LEU A 328 2.74 18.69 -27.02
C LEU A 328 3.02 18.95 -25.53
N ARG A 329 2.30 18.24 -24.66
CA ARG A 329 2.48 18.31 -23.21
C ARG A 329 2.68 16.92 -22.63
N PRO A 330 3.40 16.79 -21.51
CA PRO A 330 3.62 15.51 -20.82
C PRO A 330 2.37 14.73 -20.50
N LYS A 331 1.25 15.43 -20.22
CA LYS A 331 -0.01 14.79 -19.88
C LYS A 331 -0.51 13.86 -21.00
N LEU A 332 -0.16 14.15 -22.26
CA LEU A 332 -0.52 13.32 -23.41
C LEU A 332 0.07 11.91 -23.31
N LEU A 333 1.25 11.77 -22.71
CA LEU A 333 1.93 10.49 -22.52
C LEU A 333 1.12 9.54 -21.62
N SER A 334 0.23 10.08 -20.78
CA SER A 334 -0.64 9.29 -19.90
C SER A 334 -1.81 8.63 -20.61
N TYR A 335 -2.16 9.05 -21.84
CA TYR A 335 -3.27 8.49 -22.58
C TYR A 335 -2.86 7.23 -23.36
N SER A 336 -3.77 6.26 -23.47
CA SER A 336 -3.56 5.05 -24.30
C SER A 336 -3.40 5.43 -25.76
N MET A 337 -2.45 4.79 -26.42
CA MET A 337 -2.21 5.01 -27.84
C MET A 337 -3.38 4.45 -28.66
N GLU A 338 -3.79 3.23 -28.36
CA GLU A 338 -4.76 2.42 -29.08
C GLU A 338 -6.21 2.83 -28.77
N GLU A 339 -6.51 3.13 -27.51
CA GLU A 339 -7.89 3.41 -27.07
C GLU A 339 -8.25 4.90 -27.11
N ARG A 340 -7.27 5.79 -27.30
CA ARG A 340 -7.54 7.24 -27.28
C ARG A 340 -6.80 8.03 -28.34
N ILE A 341 -5.48 7.91 -28.44
CA ILE A 341 -4.71 8.78 -29.34
C ILE A 341 -5.05 8.46 -30.80
N VAL A 342 -4.88 7.20 -31.23
CA VAL A 342 -5.10 6.77 -32.62
C VAL A 342 -6.54 6.98 -33.07
N PRO A 343 -7.60 6.51 -32.35
CA PRO A 343 -8.98 6.64 -32.84
C PRO A 343 -9.39 8.10 -33.04
N ARG A 344 -9.02 8.98 -32.11
CA ARG A 344 -9.35 10.40 -32.20
C ARG A 344 -8.60 11.11 -33.32
N CYS A 345 -7.34 10.74 -33.53
CA CYS A 345 -6.53 11.26 -34.63
C CYS A 345 -7.07 10.80 -35.99
N ASN A 346 -7.53 9.56 -36.10
CA ASN A 346 -8.14 9.04 -37.33
C ASN A 346 -9.45 9.75 -37.67
N ILE A 347 -10.28 10.08 -36.67
CA ILE A 347 -11.47 10.91 -36.87
C ILE A 347 -11.10 12.29 -37.39
N VAL A 348 -10.11 12.95 -36.79
CA VAL A 348 -9.63 14.26 -37.28
C VAL A 348 -9.14 14.14 -38.71
N LYS A 349 -8.37 13.10 -39.06
CA LYS A 349 -7.93 12.84 -40.44
C LYS A 349 -9.10 12.66 -41.41
N ALA A 350 -10.09 11.84 -41.05
CA ALA A 350 -11.26 11.60 -41.89
C ALA A 350 -12.07 12.88 -42.14
N LEU A 351 -12.23 13.70 -41.10
CA LEU A 351 -12.91 14.99 -41.21
C LEU A 351 -12.12 16.00 -42.05
N THR A 352 -10.79 16.05 -41.89
CA THR A 352 -9.91 16.90 -42.71
C THR A 352 -9.93 16.46 -44.18
N SER A 353 -9.87 15.16 -44.48
CA SER A 353 -9.93 14.67 -45.88
C SER A 353 -11.28 14.95 -46.55
N LYS A 354 -12.36 15.06 -45.78
CA LYS A 354 -13.69 15.43 -46.27
C LYS A 354 -13.94 16.94 -46.28
N GLY A 355 -12.97 17.76 -45.88
CA GLY A 355 -13.11 19.22 -45.81
C GLY A 355 -14.09 19.73 -44.74
N LEU A 356 -14.40 18.91 -43.73
CA LEU A 356 -15.40 19.22 -42.68
C LEU A 356 -14.82 19.94 -41.46
N ILE A 357 -13.50 20.01 -41.36
CA ILE A 357 -12.77 20.87 -40.42
C ILE A 357 -11.95 21.83 -41.27
N GLY A 358 -11.82 23.09 -40.79
CA GLY A 358 -11.06 24.13 -41.49
C GLY A 358 -9.64 23.71 -41.87
N SER A 359 -9.00 24.51 -42.73
CA SER A 359 -7.63 24.26 -43.21
C SER A 359 -6.59 24.15 -42.10
N GLU A 360 -6.88 24.69 -40.91
CA GLU A 360 -6.02 24.59 -39.74
C GLU A 360 -6.38 23.38 -38.85
N LEU A 361 -5.36 22.62 -38.46
CA LEU A 361 -5.51 21.47 -37.57
C LEU A 361 -6.02 21.91 -36.19
N PRO A 362 -7.05 21.23 -35.63
CA PRO A 362 -7.50 21.50 -34.27
C PRO A 362 -6.36 21.33 -33.26
N SER A 363 -6.38 22.15 -32.20
CA SER A 363 -5.43 22.00 -31.10
C SER A 363 -5.41 20.58 -30.53
N VAL A 364 -4.22 20.03 -30.33
CA VAL A 364 -3.99 18.70 -29.71
C VAL A 364 -4.77 18.55 -28.41
N PHE A 365 -4.89 19.62 -27.62
CA PHE A 365 -5.60 19.62 -26.35
C PHE A 365 -7.09 19.37 -26.55
N THR A 366 -7.68 20.04 -27.54
CA THR A 366 -9.09 19.91 -27.89
C THR A 366 -9.43 18.49 -28.33
N VAL A 367 -8.49 17.81 -28.99
CA VAL A 367 -8.68 16.46 -29.52
C VAL A 367 -8.42 15.40 -28.44
N LEU A 368 -7.28 15.45 -27.74
CA LEU A 368 -6.80 14.32 -26.93
C LEU A 368 -7.09 14.42 -25.42
N ILE A 369 -7.21 15.64 -24.88
CA ILE A 369 -7.33 15.83 -23.42
C ILE A 369 -8.79 15.75 -22.96
N CYS A 370 -9.73 16.18 -23.80
CA CYS A 370 -11.16 16.21 -23.46
C CYS A 370 -11.77 14.83 -23.19
N THR A 371 -12.94 14.81 -22.54
CA THR A 371 -13.70 13.58 -22.27
C THR A 371 -14.28 13.00 -23.56
N ASN A 372 -14.64 11.71 -23.56
CA ASN A 372 -15.26 11.08 -24.74
C ASN A 372 -16.56 11.80 -25.13
N HIS A 373 -17.38 12.21 -24.16
CA HIS A 373 -18.60 12.97 -24.43
C HIS A 373 -18.32 14.27 -25.18
N VAL A 374 -17.37 15.08 -24.69
CA VAL A 374 -17.02 16.36 -25.32
C VAL A 374 -16.41 16.13 -26.71
N PHE A 375 -15.54 15.13 -26.85
CA PHE A 375 -14.94 14.77 -28.13
C PHE A 375 -16.00 14.36 -29.16
N LEU A 376 -16.87 13.41 -28.81
CA LEU A 376 -17.90 12.90 -29.71
C LEU A 376 -18.91 13.97 -30.09
N ASN A 377 -19.35 14.81 -29.15
CA ASN A 377 -20.29 15.88 -29.48
C ASN A 377 -19.67 16.89 -30.44
N ARG A 378 -18.37 17.17 -30.31
CA ARG A 378 -17.70 18.18 -31.15
C ARG A 378 -17.32 17.66 -32.54
N PHE A 379 -16.81 16.43 -32.62
CA PHE A 379 -16.19 15.90 -33.84
C PHE A 379 -16.99 14.78 -34.51
N VAL A 380 -18.03 14.25 -33.87
CA VAL A 380 -18.77 13.10 -34.42
C VAL A 380 -20.25 13.42 -34.60
N ARG A 381 -20.92 13.91 -33.54
CA ARG A 381 -22.38 14.11 -33.55
C ARG A 381 -22.83 15.46 -34.10
N ASN A 382 -21.91 16.37 -34.40
CA ASN A 382 -22.22 17.72 -34.89
C ASN A 382 -22.42 17.77 -36.42
N HIS A 383 -22.70 16.63 -37.05
CA HIS A 383 -22.89 16.50 -38.48
C HIS A 383 -24.31 15.99 -38.74
N ASP A 384 -25.00 16.61 -39.70
CA ASP A 384 -26.39 16.23 -40.05
C ASP A 384 -26.45 14.90 -40.81
N ASP A 385 -25.36 14.52 -41.48
CA ASP A 385 -25.22 13.26 -42.21
C ASP A 385 -25.07 12.07 -41.25
N LYS A 386 -26.13 11.24 -41.17
CA LYS A 386 -26.18 10.05 -40.31
C LYS A 386 -25.20 8.95 -40.74
N GLU A 387 -24.90 8.82 -42.03
CA GLU A 387 -23.95 7.82 -42.52
C GLU A 387 -22.52 8.20 -42.11
N LEU A 388 -22.18 9.48 -42.25
CA LEU A 388 -20.92 10.02 -41.73
C LEU A 388 -20.79 9.83 -40.22
N VAL A 389 -21.83 10.14 -39.45
CA VAL A 389 -21.82 9.94 -37.98
C VAL A 389 -21.56 8.47 -37.64
N ALA A 390 -22.19 7.53 -38.35
CA ALA A 390 -21.99 6.10 -38.15
C ALA A 390 -20.55 5.66 -38.49
N GLU A 391 -19.99 6.15 -39.60
CA GLU A 391 -18.59 5.91 -40.00
C GLU A 391 -17.61 6.42 -38.93
N LEU A 392 -17.77 7.67 -38.47
CA LEU A 392 -16.90 8.26 -37.46
C LEU A 392 -17.02 7.54 -36.11
N MET A 393 -18.22 7.08 -35.73
CA MET A 393 -18.42 6.25 -34.55
C MET A 393 -17.72 4.89 -34.69
N ALA A 394 -17.76 4.27 -35.87
CA ALA A 394 -17.05 3.03 -36.15
C ALA A 394 -15.53 3.22 -35.95
N ILE A 395 -14.95 4.30 -36.51
CA ILE A 395 -13.54 4.65 -36.30
C ILE A 395 -13.21 4.86 -34.82
N PHE A 396 -14.10 5.53 -34.07
CA PHE A 396 -13.90 5.77 -32.63
C PHE A 396 -13.84 4.47 -31.82
N THR A 397 -14.65 3.47 -32.21
CA THR A 397 -14.78 2.19 -31.50
C THR A 397 -13.87 1.08 -32.03
N ALA A 398 -13.27 1.26 -33.21
CA ALA A 398 -12.38 0.31 -33.82
C ALA A 398 -11.12 0.14 -32.95
N ARG A 399 -11.08 -0.95 -32.19
CA ARG A 399 -9.91 -1.31 -31.39
C ARG A 399 -8.83 -1.88 -32.29
N GLY A 400 -7.77 -1.11 -32.54
CA GLY A 400 -6.43 -1.63 -32.86
C GLY A 400 -6.33 -2.68 -33.97
N GLU A 401 -7.29 -2.78 -34.90
CA GLU A 401 -7.06 -3.54 -36.12
C GLU A 401 -6.00 -2.78 -36.91
N LYS A 402 -4.90 -3.48 -37.21
CA LYS A 402 -3.81 -2.99 -38.05
C LYS A 402 -4.42 -2.37 -39.30
N ILE A 403 -4.48 -1.05 -39.34
CA ILE A 403 -4.84 -0.33 -40.55
C ILE A 403 -3.76 -0.69 -41.56
N LYS A 404 -4.13 -1.57 -42.51
CA LYS A 404 -3.37 -1.75 -43.73
C LYS A 404 -3.21 -0.35 -44.31
N VAL A 405 -1.97 0.11 -44.41
CA VAL A 405 -1.64 1.24 -45.25
C VAL A 405 -2.16 0.87 -46.63
N VAL A 406 -3.26 1.47 -47.04
CA VAL A 406 -3.65 1.51 -48.44
C VAL A 406 -2.63 2.47 -49.04
N GLU A 407 -1.56 1.90 -49.60
CA GLU A 407 -0.77 2.59 -50.62
C GLU A 407 -1.71 2.83 -51.80
N SER A 408 -2.43 3.96 -51.77
CA SER A 408 -3.02 4.51 -52.97
C SER A 408 -1.91 5.25 -53.70
N GLY A 409 -1.32 4.56 -54.67
CA GLY A 409 -0.35 5.14 -55.60
C GLY A 409 -0.94 6.33 -56.34
N LEU A 410 -0.07 7.28 -56.65
CA LEU A 410 -0.23 8.20 -57.75
C LEU A 410 0.98 7.99 -58.67
N VAL A 411 0.63 7.59 -59.90
CA VAL A 411 1.34 7.56 -61.18
C VAL A 411 2.77 8.09 -61.21
#